data_AF-A0A1R4HPT1-F1
#
_entry.id   AF-A0A1R4HPT1-F1
#
_cell.length_a   1.000
_cell.length_b   1.000
_cell.length_c   1.000
_cell.angle_alpha   90.00
_cell.angle_beta   90.00
_cell.angle_gamma   90.00
#
_symmetry.space_group_name_H-M   'P 1'
#
loop_
_entity.id
_entity.type
_entity.pdbx_description
1 polymer ?
#
loop_
_entity_poly.entity_id
_entity_poly.type
_entity_poly.pdbx_seq_one_letter_code
_entity_poly.pdbx_strand_id
1 'polypeptide(L)'
;MAQRILSWAAGVALVGLYVYATITGVGNLTGMLGLSGALGMGLSVSGWLWLIAGVLLPIIVLAGALLLGRGRGAWARILLLAAGIAAVAVLQIDLMHVIPESSYFAQ
;
A
#
# COMPACT_ATOMS: atom_id res chain seq x y z
N MET A 1 32.45 2.79 -6.47
CA MET A 1 31.44 3.79 -6.85
C MET A 1 30.13 3.15 -7.32
N ALA A 2 30.17 2.29 -8.35
CA ALA A 2 28.98 1.70 -8.99
C ALA A 2 28.00 0.99 -8.04
N GLN A 3 28.48 0.13 -7.14
CA GLN A 3 27.60 -0.55 -6.18
C GLN A 3 26.83 0.38 -5.23
N ARG A 4 27.43 1.51 -4.84
CA ARG A 4 26.75 2.51 -4.00
C ARG A 4 25.66 3.25 -4.77
N ILE A 5 25.91 3.57 -6.04
CA ILE A 5 24.92 4.21 -6.91
C ILE A 5 23.74 3.25 -7.13
N LEU A 6 24.04 1.98 -7.42
CA LEU A 6 23.02 0.96 -7.63
C LEU A 6 22.15 0.73 -6.38
N SER A 7 22.76 0.67 -5.19
CA SER A 7 22.00 0.48 -3.95
C SER A 7 21.09 1.68 -3.65
N TRP A 8 21.57 2.91 -3.89
CA TRP A 8 20.73 4.10 -3.76
C TRP A 8 19.59 4.12 -4.78
N ALA A 9 19.88 3.85 -6.04
CA ALA A 9 18.86 3.79 -7.10
C ALA A 9 17.78 2.75 -6.78
N ALA A 10 18.17 1.55 -6.34
CA ALA A 10 17.24 0.51 -5.91
C ALA A 10 16.40 0.94 -4.70
N GLY A 11 17.03 1.54 -3.69
CA GLY A 11 16.33 2.04 -2.51
C GLY A 11 15.29 3.11 -2.86
N VAL A 12 15.67 4.09 -3.69
CA VAL A 12 14.77 5.15 -4.17
C VAL A 12 13.61 4.57 -4.97
N ALA A 13 13.89 3.66 -5.91
CA ALA A 13 12.85 3.02 -6.72
C ALA A 13 11.85 2.26 -5.83
N LEU A 14 12.32 1.48 -4.86
CA LEU A 14 11.46 0.74 -3.94
C LEU A 14 10.61 1.67 -3.07
N VAL A 15 11.19 2.72 -2.49
CA VAL A 15 10.43 3.73 -1.73
C VAL A 15 9.40 4.41 -2.63
N GLY A 16 9.76 4.70 -3.88
CA GLY A 16 8.82 5.22 -4.89
C GLY A 16 7.62 4.30 -5.11
N LEU A 17 7.80 2.99 -5.11
CA LEU A 17 6.69 2.03 -5.21
C LEU A 17 5.76 2.06 -4.00
N TYR A 18 6.28 2.27 -2.78
CA TYR A 18 5.43 2.48 -1.60
C TYR A 18 4.62 3.76 -1.67
N VAL A 19 5.24 4.85 -2.15
CA VAL A 19 4.54 6.13 -2.38
C VAL A 19 3.44 5.93 -3.43
N TYR A 20 3.75 5.29 -4.54
CA TYR A 20 2.78 4.95 -5.58
C TYR A 20 1.61 4.13 -5.02
N ALA A 21 1.88 3.05 -4.29
CA ALA A 21 0.84 2.22 -3.68
C ALA A 21 -0.06 2.99 -2.70
N THR A 22 0.51 3.94 -1.95
CA THR A 22 -0.25 4.83 -1.06
C THR A 22 -1.17 5.75 -1.85
N ILE A 23 -0.67 6.37 -2.93
CA ILE A 23 -1.46 7.23 -3.82
C ILE A 23 -2.59 6.42 -4.47
N THR A 24 -2.32 5.20 -4.93
CA THR A 24 -3.36 4.30 -5.46
C THR A 24 -4.42 4.00 -4.41
N GLY A 25 -4.04 3.71 -3.16
CA GLY A 25 -4.99 3.52 -2.07
C GLY A 25 -5.88 4.74 -1.84
N VAL A 26 -5.30 5.95 -1.87
CA VAL A 26 -6.06 7.21 -1.77
C VAL A 26 -7.02 7.37 -2.95
N GLY A 27 -6.56 7.06 -4.17
CA GLY A 27 -7.40 7.07 -5.37
C GLY A 27 -8.58 6.11 -5.29
N ASN A 28 -8.37 4.91 -4.74
CA ASN A 28 -9.46 3.95 -4.51
C ASN A 28 -10.48 4.50 -3.49
N LEU A 29 -10.02 5.09 -2.40
CA LEU A 29 -10.88 5.71 -1.38
C LEU A 29 -11.72 6.85 -1.97
N THR A 30 -11.09 7.80 -2.67
CA THR A 30 -11.81 8.94 -3.25
C THR A 30 -12.75 8.52 -4.38
N GLY A 31 -12.34 7.53 -5.20
CA GLY A 31 -13.19 6.95 -6.24
C GLY A 31 -14.44 6.28 -5.68
N MET A 32 -14.29 5.46 -4.62
CA MET A 32 -15.41 4.81 -3.94
C MET A 32 -16.35 5.82 -3.27
N LEU A 33 -15.81 6.87 -2.65
CA LEU A 33 -16.62 7.96 -2.10
C LEU A 33 -17.45 8.65 -3.19
N GLY A 34 -16.86 8.96 -4.35
CA GLY A 34 -17.57 9.53 -5.48
C GLY A 34 -18.70 8.62 -6.00
N LEU A 35 -18.43 7.32 -6.13
CA LEU A 35 -19.43 6.32 -6.54
C LEU A 35 -20.58 6.20 -5.53
N SER A 36 -20.26 6.17 -4.23
CA SER A 36 -21.28 6.10 -3.17
C SER A 36 -22.22 7.31 -3.22
N GLY A 37 -21.66 8.51 -3.37
CA GLY A 37 -22.45 9.74 -3.54
C GLY A 37 -23.32 9.74 -4.79
N ALA A 38 -22.81 9.24 -5.92
CA ALA A 38 -23.58 9.12 -7.17
C ALA A 38 -24.74 8.12 -7.06
N LEU A 39 -24.58 7.07 -6.25
CA LEU A 39 -25.61 6.06 -6.00
C LEU A 39 -26.60 6.47 -4.90
N GLY A 40 -26.38 7.61 -4.24
CA GLY A 40 -27.18 8.02 -3.07
C GLY A 40 -27.01 7.09 -1.86
N MET A 41 -25.98 6.24 -1.87
CA MET A 41 -25.69 5.26 -0.82
C MET A 41 -24.48 5.71 0.00
N GLY A 42 -24.47 5.36 1.29
CA GLY A 42 -23.30 5.55 2.14
C GLY A 42 -22.26 4.45 1.93
N LEU A 43 -21.01 4.71 2.32
CA LEU A 43 -20.04 3.63 2.53
C LEU A 43 -20.38 2.88 3.82
N SER A 44 -20.33 1.55 3.78
CA SER A 44 -20.47 0.70 4.95
C SER A 44 -19.25 0.83 5.88
N VAL A 45 -19.40 0.40 7.14
CA VAL A 45 -18.30 0.36 8.11
C VAL A 45 -17.15 -0.51 7.61
N SER A 46 -17.46 -1.67 7.01
CA SER A 46 -16.45 -2.55 6.40
C SER A 46 -15.75 -1.89 5.22
N GLY A 47 -16.47 -1.20 4.35
CA GLY A 47 -15.89 -0.47 3.22
C GLY A 47 -14.88 0.58 3.67
N TRP A 48 -15.23 1.37 4.70
CA TRP A 48 -14.30 2.32 5.31
C TRP A 48 -13.04 1.64 5.86
N LEU A 49 -13.19 0.54 6.60
CA LEU A 49 -12.05 -0.18 7.17
C LEU A 49 -11.10 -0.67 6.07
N TRP A 50 -11.62 -1.27 5.01
CA TRP A 50 -10.79 -1.79 3.92
C TRP A 50 -10.10 -0.69 3.11
N LEU A 51 -10.79 0.41 2.82
CA LEU A 51 -10.20 1.54 2.09
C LEU A 51 -9.12 2.24 2.93
N ILE A 52 -9.37 2.46 4.23
CA ILE A 52 -8.37 3.02 5.14
C ILE A 52 -7.18 2.07 5.28
N ALA A 53 -7.42 0.76 5.42
CA ALA A 53 -6.37 -0.24 5.46
C ALA A 53 -5.53 -0.20 4.17
N GLY A 54 -6.15 -0.11 3.00
CA GLY A 54 -5.45 0.00 1.70
C GLY A 54 -4.51 1.21 1.61
N VAL A 55 -4.88 2.33 2.22
CA VAL A 55 -4.04 3.54 2.31
C VAL A 55 -2.90 3.38 3.33
N LEU A 56 -3.22 2.88 4.52
CA LEU A 56 -2.27 2.82 5.63
C LEU A 56 -1.25 1.69 5.52
N LEU A 57 -1.63 0.56 4.91
CA LEU A 57 -0.79 -0.63 4.77
C LEU A 57 0.58 -0.33 4.15
N PRO A 58 0.72 0.32 2.97
CA PRO A 58 2.02 0.64 2.41
C PRO A 58 2.87 1.52 3.34
N ILE A 59 2.25 2.49 4.03
CA ILE A 59 2.95 3.39 4.95
C ILE A 59 3.52 2.61 6.15
N ILE A 60 2.70 1.76 6.75
CA ILE A 60 3.08 0.96 7.93
C ILE A 60 4.17 -0.04 7.55
N VAL A 61 4.05 -0.71 6.41
CA VAL A 61 5.05 -1.69 5.95
C VAL A 61 6.37 -1.01 5.59
N LEU A 62 6.34 0.17 4.95
CA LEU A 62 7.54 0.95 4.70
C LEU A 62 8.24 1.33 6.02
N ALA A 63 7.48 1.86 6.99
CA ALA A 63 8.02 2.21 8.29
C ALA A 63 8.64 0.98 8.99
N GLY A 64 7.94 -0.16 8.98
CA GLY A 64 8.43 -1.42 9.52
C GLY A 64 9.72 -1.89 8.84
N ALA A 65 9.78 -1.86 7.51
CA ALA A 65 10.98 -2.24 6.75
C ALA A 65 12.18 -1.34 7.07
N LEU A 66 11.96 -0.03 7.20
CA LEU A 66 13.01 0.92 7.57
C LEU A 66 13.50 0.72 9.01
N LEU A 67 12.58 0.48 9.96
CA LEU A 67 12.90 0.22 11.36
C LEU A 67 13.68 -1.09 11.51
N LEU A 68 13.25 -2.18 10.87
CA LEU A 68 13.92 -3.48 10.89
C LEU A 68 15.28 -3.47 10.16
N GLY A 69 15.42 -2.57 9.19
CA GLY A 69 16.66 -2.34 8.45
C GLY A 69 17.72 -1.56 9.22
N ARG A 70 17.38 -0.95 10.38
CA ARG A 70 18.34 -0.19 11.20
C ARG A 70 19.50 -1.10 11.63
N GLY A 71 20.73 -0.59 11.50
CA GLY A 71 21.95 -1.35 11.81
C GLY A 71 22.33 -2.45 10.79
N ARG A 72 21.47 -2.78 9.83
CA ARG A 72 21.79 -3.76 8.77
C ARG A 72 22.56 -3.14 7.60
N GLY A 73 23.30 -3.98 6.87
CA GLY A 73 23.98 -3.60 5.63
C GLY A 73 23.01 -3.18 4.52
N ALA A 74 23.51 -2.44 3.53
CA ALA A 74 22.68 -1.85 2.47
C ALA A 74 21.82 -2.88 1.72
N TRP A 75 22.37 -4.07 1.44
CA TRP A 75 21.64 -5.09 0.70
C TRP A 75 20.50 -5.74 1.48
N ALA A 76 20.72 -5.99 2.78
CA ALA A 76 19.66 -6.47 3.66
C ALA A 76 18.50 -5.47 3.78
N ARG A 77 18.79 -4.16 3.79
CA ARG A 77 17.73 -3.13 3.78
C ARG A 77 16.91 -3.15 2.51
N ILE A 78 17.57 -3.31 1.36
CA ILE A 78 16.89 -3.35 0.06
C ILE A 78 16.01 -4.60 -0.06
N LEU A 79 16.48 -5.75 0.42
CA LEU A 79 15.67 -6.97 0.48
C LEU A 79 14.45 -6.81 1.40
N LEU A 80 14.59 -6.13 2.55
CA LEU A 80 13.46 -5.83 3.44
C LEU A 80 12.43 -4.92 2.76
N LEU A 81 12.89 -3.86 2.08
CA LEU A 81 12.01 -2.95 1.34
C LEU A 81 11.28 -3.69 0.21
N ALA A 82 12.00 -4.52 -0.55
CA ALA A 82 11.45 -5.33 -1.65
C ALA A 82 10.43 -6.36 -1.15
N ALA A 83 10.74 -7.07 -0.07
CA ALA A 83 9.82 -8.04 0.53
C ALA A 83 8.55 -7.36 1.05
N GLY A 84 8.69 -6.20 1.72
CA GLY A 84 7.54 -5.46 2.21
C GLY A 84 6.62 -4.97 1.10
N ILE A 85 7.16 -4.42 0.00
CA ILE A 85 6.31 -3.93 -1.09
C ILE A 85 5.65 -5.08 -1.86
N ALA A 86 6.34 -6.22 -1.99
CA ALA A 86 5.74 -7.42 -2.54
C ALA A 86 4.58 -7.92 -1.67
N ALA A 87 4.73 -7.93 -0.34
CA ALA A 87 3.65 -8.29 0.57
C ALA A 87 2.45 -7.33 0.47
N VAL A 88 2.70 -6.01 0.38
CA VAL A 88 1.65 -5.00 0.15
C VAL A 88 0.92 -5.27 -1.16
N ALA A 89 1.63 -5.56 -2.24
CA ALA A 89 1.03 -5.85 -3.54
C ALA A 89 0.15 -7.10 -3.50
N VAL A 90 0.64 -8.19 -2.90
CA VAL A 90 -0.13 -9.43 -2.73
C VAL A 90 -1.41 -9.18 -1.94
N LEU A 91 -1.32 -8.48 -0.81
CA LEU A 91 -2.48 -8.16 0.01
C LEU A 91 -3.48 -7.28 -0.75
N GLN A 92 -3.04 -6.28 -1.51
CA GLN A 92 -3.97 -5.47 -2.31
C GLN A 92 -4.69 -6.30 -3.39
N ILE A 93 -3.99 -7.23 -4.04
CA ILE A 93 -4.61 -8.14 -5.02
C ILE A 93 -5.64 -9.05 -4.35
N ASP A 94 -5.31 -9.59 -3.17
CA ASP A 94 -6.20 -10.47 -2.42
C ASP A 94 -7.46 -9.74 -1.94
N LEU A 95 -7.31 -8.50 -1.44
CA LEU A 95 -8.44 -7.64 -1.07
C LEU A 95 -9.40 -7.39 -2.24
N MET A 96 -8.88 -7.22 -3.46
CA MET A 96 -9.71 -7.06 -4.66
C MET A 96 -10.48 -8.33 -5.05
N HIS A 97 -9.96 -9.52 -4.73
CA HIS A 97 -10.57 -10.79 -5.12
C HIS A 97 -11.52 -11.35 -4.06
N VAL A 98 -11.16 -11.21 -2.78
CA VAL A 98 -11.89 -11.85 -1.68
C VAL A 98 -13.06 -10.99 -1.20
N ILE A 99 -12.96 -9.67 -1.30
CA ILE A 99 -13.97 -8.77 -0.74
C ILE A 99 -15.06 -8.49 -1.77
N PRO A 100 -16.31 -8.92 -1.52
CA PRO A 100 -17.42 -8.64 -2.43
C PRO A 100 -17.66 -7.13 -2.52
N GLU A 101 -17.89 -6.64 -3.73
CA GLU A 101 -18.15 -5.22 -4.00
C GLU A 101 -19.37 -4.69 -3.21
N SER A 102 -20.36 -5.55 -2.98
CA SER A 102 -21.54 -5.26 -2.17
C SER A 102 -21.21 -4.91 -0.71
N SER A 103 -20.06 -5.35 -0.20
CA SER A 103 -19.65 -5.08 1.18
C SER A 103 -19.14 -3.66 1.40
N TYR A 104 -18.91 -2.88 0.34
CA TYR A 104 -18.46 -1.48 0.43
C TYR A 104 -19.60 -0.49 0.64
N PHE A 105 -20.82 -0.83 0.20
CA PHE A 105 -21.97 0.08 0.26
C PHE A 105 -22.87 -0.30 1.44
N ALA A 106 -23.31 0.72 2.19
CA ALA A 106 -24.38 0.56 3.16
C ALA A 106 -25.70 0.40 2.40
N GLN A 107 -26.41 -0.70 2.65
CA GLN A 107 -27.76 -0.94 2.11
C GLN A 107 -28.77 0.01 2.74
#